data_AF-A0A381QZG8-F1
#
_entry.id   AF-A0A381QZG8-F1
#
_cell.length_a   1.000
_cell.length_b   1.000
_cell.length_c   1.000
_cell.angle_alpha   90.00
_cell.angle_beta   90.00
_cell.angle_gamma   90.00
#
_symmetry.space_group_name_H-M   'P 1'
#
loop_
_entity.id
_entity.type
_entity.pdbx_description
1 polymer ?
#
loop_
_entity_poly.entity_id
_entity_poly.type
_entity_poly.pdbx_seq_one_letter_code
_entity_poly.pdbx_strand_id
1 'polypeptide(L)'
;MLFELPESSGTFSERVQKMVDDIVKKGAEGLMLHRADSLYHSGRSDDLLKLKPWQDAEATVIEILPGKGKFSGMMGALVVKDKRGHIFRIGSGFSDNERRNPPQPGSVITYKFTGTSKKGLPRFASFLRMYQQN
;
A
#
# COMPACT_ATOMS: atom_id res chain seq x y z
N MET A 1 -14.19 -14.36 -13.30
CA MET A 1 -15.36 -13.75 -13.97
C MET A 1 -14.84 -12.53 -14.71
N LEU A 2 -14.93 -12.52 -16.04
CA LEU A 2 -14.63 -11.34 -16.84
C LEU A 2 -15.82 -10.40 -16.64
N PHE A 3 -15.57 -9.15 -16.29
CA PHE A 3 -16.62 -8.13 -16.19
C PHE A 3 -16.39 -7.15 -17.31
N GLU A 4 -17.37 -7.03 -18.22
CA GLU A 4 -17.45 -5.88 -19.11
C GLU A 4 -17.87 -4.66 -18.28
N LEU A 5 -17.27 -3.50 -18.56
CA LEU A 5 -17.66 -2.28 -17.88
C LEU A 5 -19.09 -1.94 -18.32
N PRO A 6 -20.05 -1.80 -17.40
CA PRO A 6 -21.41 -1.45 -17.79
C PRO A 6 -21.42 -0.09 -18.49
N GLU A 7 -22.25 0.05 -19.52
CA GLU A 7 -22.53 1.36 -20.10
C GLU A 7 -23.22 2.23 -19.04
N SER A 8 -22.50 3.21 -18.51
CA SER A 8 -23.02 4.19 -17.57
C SER A 8 -22.48 5.58 -17.91
N SER A 9 -23.22 6.63 -17.52
CA SER A 9 -22.76 8.02 -17.62
C SER A 9 -21.42 8.22 -16.90
N GLY A 10 -20.53 9.04 -17.47
CA GLY A 10 -19.21 9.38 -16.91
C GLY A 10 -18.05 9.03 -17.84
N THR A 11 -16.84 9.42 -17.44
CA THR A 11 -15.58 9.03 -18.08
C THR A 11 -15.26 7.56 -17.80
N PHE A 12 -14.39 6.96 -18.61
CA PHE A 12 -13.90 5.60 -18.37
C PHE A 12 -13.30 5.44 -16.96
N SER A 13 -12.49 6.41 -16.53
CA SER A 13 -11.85 6.40 -15.22
C SER A 13 -12.85 6.39 -14.07
N GLU A 14 -13.92 7.19 -14.16
CA GLU A 14 -14.99 7.22 -13.15
C GLU A 14 -15.74 5.89 -13.07
N ARG A 15 -16.05 5.28 -14.22
CA ARG A 15 -16.70 3.95 -14.27
C ARG A 15 -15.84 2.86 -13.64
N VAL A 16 -14.55 2.84 -13.99
CA VAL A 16 -13.59 1.89 -13.43
C VAL A 16 -13.45 2.09 -11.92
N GLN A 17 -13.34 3.35 -11.46
CA GLN A 17 -13.24 3.65 -10.04
C GLN A 17 -14.49 3.18 -9.27
N LYS A 18 -15.68 3.49 -9.78
CA LYS A 18 -16.94 3.04 -9.17
C LYS A 18 -17.00 1.52 -9.06
N MET A 19 -16.60 0.82 -10.12
CA MET A 19 -16.60 -0.63 -10.13
C MET A 19 -15.63 -1.21 -9.10
N VAL A 20 -14.42 -0.66 -8.99
CA VAL A 20 -13.44 -1.03 -7.94
C VAL A 20 -14.05 -0.84 -6.55
N ASP A 21 -14.69 0.30 -6.30
CA ASP A 21 -15.27 0.58 -4.98
C ASP A 21 -16.39 -0.41 -4.64
N ASP A 22 -17.25 -0.75 -5.61
CA ASP A 22 -18.37 -1.66 -5.43
C ASP A 22 -17.92 -3.11 -5.17
N ILE A 23 -16.87 -3.58 -5.86
CA ILE A 23 -16.32 -4.93 -5.62
C ILE A 23 -15.47 -5.00 -4.35
N VAL A 24 -14.76 -3.92 -4.00
CA VAL A 24 -14.00 -3.85 -2.73
C VAL A 24 -14.94 -3.86 -1.53
N LYS A 25 -16.10 -3.20 -1.59
CA LYS A 25 -17.16 -3.30 -0.57
C LYS A 25 -17.67 -4.74 -0.38
N LYS A 26 -17.58 -5.59 -1.42
CA LYS A 26 -17.93 -7.01 -1.38
C LYS A 26 -16.77 -7.91 -0.92
N GLY A 27 -15.64 -7.32 -0.50
CA GLY A 27 -14.48 -8.04 0.01
C GLY A 27 -13.46 -8.46 -1.06
N ALA A 28 -13.62 -8.02 -2.32
CA ALA A 28 -12.60 -8.22 -3.34
C ALA A 28 -11.41 -7.28 -3.11
N GLU A 29 -10.24 -7.66 -3.62
CA GLU A 29 -9.01 -6.86 -3.45
C GLU A 29 -8.93 -5.66 -4.41
N GLY A 30 -9.59 -5.74 -5.56
CA GLY A 30 -9.54 -4.77 -6.64
C GLY A 30 -9.86 -5.40 -8.00
N LEU A 31 -9.54 -4.67 -9.07
CA LEU A 31 -9.74 -5.12 -10.46
C LEU A 31 -8.43 -5.46 -11.15
N MET A 32 -8.53 -6.35 -12.14
CA MET A 32 -7.54 -6.52 -13.19
C MET A 32 -8.08 -5.85 -14.45
N LEU A 33 -7.33 -4.93 -15.05
CA LEU A 33 -7.66 -4.31 -16.33
C LEU A 33 -6.81 -4.96 -17.41
N HIS A 34 -7.45 -5.59 -18.40
CA HIS A 34 -6.77 -6.26 -19.51
C HIS A 34 -7.13 -5.54 -20.81
N ARG A 35 -6.12 -5.17 -21.62
CA ARG A 35 -6.35 -4.52 -22.90
C ARG A 35 -6.92 -5.53 -23.89
N ALA A 36 -8.09 -5.23 -24.44
CA ALA A 36 -8.87 -6.19 -25.22
C ALA A 36 -8.16 -6.69 -26.48
N ASP A 37 -7.31 -5.85 -27.09
CA ASP A 37 -6.55 -6.14 -28.31
C ASP A 37 -5.13 -6.67 -28.05
N SER A 38 -4.76 -6.93 -26.79
CA SER A 38 -3.41 -7.41 -26.46
C SER A 38 -3.23 -8.89 -26.80
N LEU A 39 -2.05 -9.21 -27.36
CA LEU A 39 -1.56 -10.58 -27.45
C LEU A 39 -0.85 -10.96 -26.16
N TYR A 40 -0.91 -12.24 -25.79
CA TYR A 40 -0.18 -12.73 -24.64
C TYR A 40 1.33 -12.52 -24.80
N HIS A 41 1.95 -11.95 -23.77
CA HIS A 41 3.39 -11.91 -23.66
C HIS A 41 3.80 -12.02 -22.18
N SER A 42 5.00 -12.52 -21.92
CA SER A 42 5.54 -12.59 -20.56
C SER A 42 6.06 -11.23 -20.08
N GLY A 43 6.04 -10.99 -18.77
CA GLY A 43 6.65 -9.81 -18.14
C GLY A 43 5.64 -8.79 -17.61
N ARG A 44 6.14 -7.59 -17.28
CA ARG A 44 5.30 -6.45 -16.91
C ARG A 44 5.01 -5.62 -18.15
N SER A 45 3.74 -5.27 -18.36
CA SER A 45 3.29 -4.36 -19.43
C SER A 45 2.03 -3.61 -19.00
N ASP A 46 1.67 -2.64 -19.82
CA ASP A 46 0.43 -1.88 -19.68
C ASP A 46 -0.80 -2.65 -20.22
N ASP A 47 -0.59 -3.84 -20.78
CA ASP A 47 -1.65 -4.70 -21.32
C ASP A 47 -2.44 -5.40 -20.21
N LEU A 48 -1.85 -5.54 -19.01
CA LEU A 48 -2.49 -6.14 -17.85
C LEU A 48 -2.14 -5.37 -16.56
N LEU A 49 -3.08 -4.52 -16.11
CA LEU A 49 -2.91 -3.66 -14.95
C LEU A 49 -3.69 -4.18 -13.73
N LYS A 50 -3.11 -3.99 -12.54
CA LYS A 50 -3.74 -4.26 -11.23
C LYS A 50 -4.21 -2.94 -10.63
N LEU A 51 -5.51 -2.78 -10.45
CA LEU A 51 -6.10 -1.61 -9.81
C LEU A 51 -6.64 -2.00 -8.44
N LYS A 52 -5.97 -1.54 -7.37
CA LYS A 52 -6.31 -1.81 -5.98
C LYS A 52 -6.25 -0.51 -5.18
N PRO A 53 -7.30 -0.14 -4.44
CA PRO A 53 -7.24 1.04 -3.58
C PRO A 53 -6.28 0.79 -2.41
N TRP A 54 -5.57 1.83 -2.01
CA TRP A 54 -4.77 1.84 -0.79
C TRP A 54 -5.39 2.82 0.20
N GLN A 55 -5.17 2.55 1.48
CA GLN A 55 -5.52 3.43 2.58
C GLN A 55 -4.24 3.96 3.22
N ASP A 56 -4.31 5.10 3.90
CA ASP A 56 -3.28 5.56 4.80
C ASP A 56 -3.77 5.65 6.26
N ALA A 57 -2.81 5.68 7.17
CA ALA A 57 -3.03 5.91 8.58
C ALA A 57 -1.73 6.34 9.26
N GLU A 58 -1.85 6.84 10.49
CA GLU A 58 -0.70 7.20 11.31
C GLU A 58 -0.33 6.10 12.30
N ALA A 59 0.97 5.99 12.57
CA ALA A 59 1.51 5.19 13.66
C ALA A 59 2.75 5.86 14.28
N THR A 60 2.95 5.62 15.57
CA THR A 60 4.13 6.09 16.30
C THR A 60 5.24 5.05 16.21
N VAL A 61 6.46 5.49 15.89
CA VAL A 61 7.64 4.64 15.89
C VAL A 61 7.99 4.26 17.33
N ILE A 62 8.18 2.98 17.59
CA ILE A 62 8.56 2.48 18.92
C ILE A 62 9.94 1.84 18.93
N GLU A 63 10.43 1.34 17.79
CA GLU A 63 11.75 0.70 17.69
C GLU A 63 12.28 0.78 16.26
N ILE A 64 13.61 0.84 16.12
CA ILE A 64 14.32 0.74 14.84
C ILE A 64 15.02 -0.61 14.76
N LEU A 65 14.74 -1.38 13.72
CA LEU A 65 15.35 -2.69 13.50
C LEU A 65 16.48 -2.60 12.47
N PRO A 66 17.64 -3.23 12.72
CA PRO A 66 18.76 -3.21 11.79
C PRO A 66 18.44 -3.96 10.50
N GLY A 67 18.98 -3.45 9.40
CA GLY A 67 18.89 -4.06 8.08
C GLY A 67 19.84 -5.24 7.92
N LYS A 68 19.58 -6.06 6.89
CA LYS A 68 20.40 -7.20 6.48
C LYS A 68 20.71 -7.09 4.99
N GLY A 69 21.75 -7.79 4.53
CA GLY A 69 22.14 -7.81 3.11
C GLY A 69 22.45 -6.40 2.61
N LYS A 70 21.73 -5.94 1.57
CA LYS A 70 21.90 -4.60 0.98
C LYS A 70 21.68 -3.43 1.96
N PHE A 71 21.01 -3.68 3.10
CA PHE A 71 20.76 -2.68 4.14
C PHE A 71 21.61 -2.92 5.40
N SER A 72 22.68 -3.71 5.32
CA SER A 72 23.63 -3.86 6.44
C SER A 72 24.17 -2.49 6.87
N GLY A 73 24.23 -2.24 8.18
CA GLY A 73 24.67 -0.96 8.75
C GLY A 73 23.64 0.18 8.64
N MET A 74 22.42 -0.10 8.16
CA MET A 74 21.33 0.87 8.04
C MET A 74 20.05 0.30 8.68
N MET A 75 19.00 1.13 8.78
CA MET A 75 17.67 0.67 9.20
C MET A 75 17.04 -0.26 8.15
N GLY A 76 16.58 -1.41 8.64
CA GLY A 76 15.85 -2.40 7.85
C GLY A 76 14.35 -2.17 7.90
N ALA A 77 13.81 -1.95 9.10
CA ALA A 77 12.40 -1.71 9.35
C ALA A 77 12.19 -0.89 10.62
N LEU A 78 11.03 -0.24 10.71
CA LEU A 78 10.51 0.34 11.94
C LEU A 78 9.50 -0.63 12.57
N VAL A 79 9.52 -0.74 13.90
CA VAL A 79 8.37 -1.23 14.67
C VAL A 79 7.54 -0.02 15.04
N VAL A 80 6.24 -0.10 14.78
CA VAL A 80 5.30 1.01 15.02
C VAL A 80 4.09 0.55 15.81
N LYS A 81 3.47 1.49 16.51
CA LYS A 81 2.20 1.33 17.22
C LYS A 81 1.15 2.26 16.62
N ASP A 82 0.03 1.71 16.14
CA ASP A 82 -1.08 2.54 15.64
C ASP A 82 -1.95 3.11 16.78
N LYS A 83 -2.89 4.00 16.42
CA LYS A 83 -3.87 4.61 17.36
C LYS A 83 -4.75 3.57 18.08
N ARG A 84 -4.90 2.36 17.52
CA ARG A 84 -5.68 1.25 18.10
C ARG A 84 -4.83 0.36 19.02
N GLY A 85 -3.54 0.65 19.13
CA GLY A 85 -2.59 -0.08 19.96
C GLY A 85 -1.96 -1.28 19.28
N HIS A 86 -2.21 -1.53 17.99
CA HIS A 86 -1.57 -2.62 17.28
C HIS A 86 -0.10 -2.33 17.04
N ILE A 87 0.73 -3.36 17.22
CA ILE A 87 2.17 -3.29 16.96
C ILE A 87 2.49 -4.13 15.73
N PHE A 88 3.15 -3.51 14.75
CA PHE A 88 3.56 -4.17 13.53
C PHE A 88 4.82 -3.52 12.94
N ARG A 89 5.39 -4.16 11.91
CA ARG A 89 6.62 -3.73 11.26
C ARG A 89 6.34 -3.07 9.92
N ILE A 90 7.08 -2.01 9.62
CA ILE A 90 7.12 -1.38 8.31
C ILE A 90 8.57 -1.45 7.81
N GLY A 91 8.81 -2.23 6.75
CA GLY A 91 10.16 -2.46 6.20
C GLY A 91 10.37 -1.91 4.79
N SER A 92 9.35 -1.30 4.19
CA SER A 92 9.37 -0.80 2.81
C SER A 92 8.84 0.63 2.74
N GLY A 93 9.07 1.31 1.62
CA GLY A 93 8.67 2.71 1.41
C GLY A 93 9.73 3.74 1.79
N PHE A 94 10.83 3.33 2.42
CA PHE A 94 11.95 4.20 2.77
C PHE A 94 12.96 4.34 1.62
N SER A 95 13.38 5.58 1.37
CA SER A 95 14.57 5.92 0.61
C SER A 95 15.85 5.48 1.34
N ASP A 96 16.97 5.38 0.61
CA ASP A 96 18.25 5.05 1.23
C ASP A 96 18.71 6.11 2.25
N ASN A 97 18.32 7.39 2.06
CA ASN A 97 18.60 8.43 3.04
C ASN A 97 17.82 8.22 4.35
N GLU A 98 16.54 7.88 4.25
CA GLU A 98 15.72 7.54 5.44
C GLU A 98 16.19 6.26 6.10
N ARG A 99 16.83 5.33 5.38
CA ARG A 99 17.45 4.15 6.00
C ARG A 99 18.71 4.48 6.78
N ARG A 100 19.51 5.43 6.31
CA ARG A 100 20.67 5.95 7.04
C ARG A 100 20.26 6.83 8.22
N ASN A 101 19.19 7.60 8.05
CA ASN A 101 18.67 8.56 9.02
C ASN A 101 17.19 8.23 9.32
N PRO A 102 16.90 7.14 10.05
CA PRO A 102 15.53 6.66 10.27
C PRO A 102 14.71 7.64 11.11
N PRO A 103 13.37 7.64 10.92
CA PRO A 103 12.44 8.22 11.89
C PRO A 103 12.71 7.64 13.29
N GLN A 104 12.97 8.51 14.26
CA GLN A 104 13.36 8.11 15.60
C GLN A 104 12.16 7.58 16.39
N PRO A 105 12.37 6.71 17.39
CA PRO A 105 11.31 6.34 18.33
C PRO A 105 10.62 7.57 18.92
N GLY A 106 9.30 7.53 19.04
CA GLY A 106 8.44 8.65 19.44
C GLY A 106 7.93 9.49 18.27
N SER A 107 8.57 9.45 17.09
CA SER A 107 8.06 10.16 15.92
C SER A 107 6.78 9.52 15.37
N VAL A 108 5.92 10.33 14.76
CA VAL A 108 4.71 9.86 14.07
C VAL A 108 4.96 9.85 12.56
N ILE A 109 4.57 8.75 11.93
CA ILE A 109 4.68 8.57 10.48
C ILE A 109 3.30 8.29 9.89
N THR A 110 3.11 8.67 8.64
CA THR A 110 2.02 8.18 7.81
C THR A 110 2.51 6.97 7.03
N TYR A 111 1.74 5.89 7.05
CA TYR A 111 1.99 4.69 6.25
C TYR A 111 0.78 4.40 5.36
N LYS A 112 1.04 3.80 4.20
CA LYS A 112 -0.01 3.29 3.31
C LYS A 112 -0.10 1.77 3.41
N PHE A 113 -1.29 1.23 3.20
CA PHE A 113 -1.58 -0.20 3.24
C PHE A 113 -2.75 -0.57 2.33
N THR A 114 -2.98 -1.86 2.10
CA THR A 114 -4.08 -2.35 1.26
C THR A 114 -4.89 -3.41 2.01
N GLY A 115 -5.93 -2.96 2.70
CA GLY A 115 -6.79 -3.80 3.53
C GLY A 115 -6.12 -4.30 4.81
N THR A 116 -6.87 -5.07 5.60
CA THR A 116 -6.41 -5.58 6.91
C THR A 116 -6.51 -7.09 6.99
N SER A 117 -5.72 -7.69 7.88
CA SER A 117 -5.85 -9.11 8.24
C SER A 117 -7.09 -9.34 9.12
N LYS A 118 -7.44 -10.61 9.37
CA LYS A 118 -8.53 -10.97 10.30
C LYS A 118 -8.37 -10.36 11.70
N LYS A 119 -7.12 -10.09 12.12
CA LYS A 119 -6.79 -9.46 13.41
C LYS A 119 -6.78 -7.92 13.33
N GLY A 120 -7.17 -7.33 12.20
CA GLY A 120 -7.17 -5.88 12.01
C GLY A 120 -5.81 -5.28 11.63
N LEU A 121 -4.73 -6.08 11.53
CA LEU A 121 -3.41 -5.55 11.15
C LEU A 121 -3.36 -5.13 9.67
N PRO A 122 -2.76 -3.96 9.35
CA PRO A 122 -2.56 -3.51 7.98
C PRO A 122 -1.79 -4.52 7.12
N ARG A 123 -2.26 -4.77 5.90
CA ARG A 123 -1.54 -5.61 4.93
C ARG A 123 -0.73 -4.77 3.97
N PHE A 124 0.46 -5.27 3.61
CA PHE A 124 1.38 -4.61 2.68
C PHE A 124 1.71 -3.17 3.10
N ALA A 125 1.87 -2.95 4.41
CA ALA A 125 2.18 -1.64 4.95
C ALA A 125 3.56 -1.15 4.49
N SER A 126 3.60 0.10 4.02
CA SER A 126 4.83 0.77 3.58
C SER A 126 4.83 2.21 4.08
N PHE A 127 6.00 2.71 4.47
CA PHE A 127 6.19 4.10 4.85
C PHE A 127 5.78 5.02 3.70
N LEU A 128 5.07 6.10 4.03
CA LEU A 128 4.68 7.11 3.07
C LEU A 128 5.45 8.41 3.31
N ARG A 129 5.40 8.94 4.54
CA ARG A 129 6.06 10.21 4.92
C ARG A 129 6.08 10.40 6.43
N MET A 130 6.90 11.34 6.90
CA MET A 130 6.77 11.90 8.25
C MET A 130 5.43 12.60 8.41
N TYR A 131 4.76 12.41 9.55
CA TYR A 131 3.54 13.14 9.87
C TYR A 131 3.88 14.61 10.14
N GLN A 132 3.14 15.52 9.52
CA GLN A 132 3.24 16.96 9.73
C GLN A 132 1.98 17.39 10.48
N GLN A 133 2.12 17.92 11.70
CA GLN A 133 1.02 18.61 12.37
C GLN A 133 0.90 19.99 11.73
N ASN A 134 -0.14 20.16 10.89
CA ASN A 134 -0.61 21.50 10.52
C ASN A 134 -1.51 22.04 11.63
#